data_AF-A0A0G1RMY6-F1
#
_entry.id   AF-A0A0G1RMY6-F1
#
_cell.length_a   1.000
_cell.length_b   1.000
_cell.length_c   1.000
_cell.angle_alpha   90.00
_cell.angle_beta   90.00
_cell.angle_gamma   90.00
#
_symmetry.space_group_name_H-M   'P 1'
#
loop_
_entity.id
_entity.type
_entity.pdbx_description
1 polymer ?
#
loop_
_entity_poly.entity_id
_entity_poly.type
_entity_poly.pdbx_seq_one_letter_code
_entity_poly.pdbx_strand_id
1 'polypeptide(L)'
;MFEARQHRVPIRILKQMKKFLAGLGLYAVPFLALAQTGTLETAIGTVGRIVNLIIPIVGAILLIFFFYGVIGYVNAGGDEEKRGAARNTMIYAVIGMFVAFSIFGLVQLLRRSFGVGDTAGLTLPGQSGFYPF
;
A
#
# COMPACT_ATOMS: atom_id res chain seq x y z
N MET A 1 -39.42 35.01 19.80
CA MET A 1 -39.85 33.64 19.47
C MET A 1 -39.06 33.22 18.24
N PHE A 2 -38.37 32.09 18.32
CA PHE A 2 -37.05 31.81 17.75
C PHE A 2 -36.96 31.70 16.21
N GLU A 3 -35.82 32.17 15.71
CA GLU A 3 -35.25 31.90 14.38
C GLU A 3 -35.23 30.40 14.06
N ALA A 4 -35.86 30.01 12.95
CA ALA A 4 -35.59 28.73 12.29
C ALA A 4 -34.95 29.01 10.92
N ARG A 5 -33.63 29.22 10.99
CA ARG A 5 -32.71 29.44 9.88
C ARG A 5 -32.73 28.25 8.90
N GLN A 6 -33.31 28.49 7.73
CA GLN A 6 -32.64 28.28 6.43
C GLN A 6 -31.78 27.01 6.29
N HIS A 7 -32.35 25.93 5.74
CA HIS A 7 -31.53 24.90 5.07
C HIS A 7 -32.22 24.32 3.83
N ARG A 8 -32.47 25.19 2.84
CA ARG A 8 -32.74 24.74 1.46
C ARG A 8 -31.41 24.44 0.79
N VAL A 9 -30.93 23.21 0.96
CA VAL A 9 -29.73 22.73 0.27
C VAL A 9 -30.03 22.68 -1.23
N PRO A 10 -29.32 23.42 -2.09
CA PRO A 10 -29.61 23.42 -3.52
C PRO A 10 -29.30 22.05 -4.13
N ILE A 11 -30.24 21.54 -4.94
CA ILE A 11 -30.29 20.18 -5.52
C ILE A 11 -28.97 19.75 -6.22
N ARG A 12 -28.14 20.71 -6.65
CA ARG A 12 -26.82 20.48 -7.27
C ARG A 12 -25.77 19.94 -6.27
N ILE A 13 -25.85 20.30 -5.00
CA ILE A 13 -24.93 19.85 -3.92
C ILE A 13 -25.20 18.38 -3.57
N LEU A 14 -26.46 17.94 -3.61
CA LEU A 14 -26.84 16.55 -3.37
C LEU A 14 -26.23 15.59 -4.41
N LYS A 15 -26.14 16.04 -5.68
CA LYS A 15 -25.52 15.28 -6.77
C LYS A 15 -23.99 15.22 -6.66
N GLN A 16 -23.36 16.25 -6.07
CA GLN A 16 -21.92 16.26 -5.78
C GLN A 16 -21.58 15.38 -4.57
N MET A 17 -22.38 15.42 -3.50
CA MET A 17 -22.18 14.55 -2.33
C MET A 17 -22.31 13.07 -2.66
N LYS A 18 -23.26 12.68 -3.54
CA LYS A 18 -23.35 11.30 -4.03
C LYS A 18 -22.11 10.86 -4.82
N LYS A 19 -21.46 11.75 -5.56
CA LYS A 19 -20.20 11.45 -6.27
C LYS A 19 -19.01 11.32 -5.31
N PHE A 20 -18.97 12.12 -4.26
CA PHE A 20 -17.97 11.99 -3.19
C PHE A 20 -18.17 10.72 -2.35
N LEU A 21 -19.42 10.38 -2.01
CA LEU A 21 -19.78 9.12 -1.36
C LEU A 21 -19.53 7.90 -2.24
N ALA A 22 -19.74 8.00 -3.56
CA ALA A 22 -19.38 6.94 -4.50
C ALA A 22 -17.86 6.79 -4.65
N GLY A 23 -17.11 7.91 -4.63
CA GLY A 23 -15.66 7.92 -4.65
C GLY A 23 -15.05 7.26 -3.40
N LEU A 24 -15.56 7.56 -2.21
CA LEU A 24 -15.19 6.89 -0.95
C LEU A 24 -15.73 5.46 -0.88
N GLY A 25 -16.94 5.24 -1.40
CA GLY A 25 -17.60 3.94 -1.44
C GLY A 25 -16.82 2.91 -2.25
N LEU A 26 -16.15 3.30 -3.33
CA LEU A 26 -15.31 2.40 -4.13
C LEU A 26 -14.09 1.89 -3.35
N TYR A 27 -13.52 2.70 -2.45
CA TYR A 27 -12.49 2.25 -1.49
C TYR A 27 -13.06 1.37 -0.37
N ALA A 28 -14.36 1.49 -0.09
CA ALA A 28 -15.06 0.65 0.87
C ALA A 28 -15.60 -0.66 0.27
N VAL A 29 -15.71 -0.80 -1.06
CA VAL A 29 -16.13 -2.06 -1.72
C VAL A 29 -15.26 -3.25 -1.28
N PRO A 30 -13.92 -3.16 -1.24
CA PRO A 30 -13.08 -4.22 -0.67
C PRO A 30 -13.38 -4.48 0.81
N PHE A 31 -13.63 -3.41 1.59
CA PHE A 31 -13.91 -3.50 3.03
C PHE A 31 -15.27 -4.12 3.35
N LEU A 32 -16.27 -3.93 2.49
CA LEU A 32 -17.60 -4.52 2.63
C LEU A 32 -17.63 -5.97 2.15
N ALA A 33 -16.88 -6.29 1.09
CA ALA A 33 -16.66 -7.69 0.67
C ALA A 33 -15.94 -8.50 1.77
N LEU A 34 -15.07 -7.86 2.54
CA LEU A 34 -14.38 -8.43 3.71
C LEU A 34 -15.31 -8.72 4.90
N ALA A 35 -16.40 -7.98 5.07
CA ALA A 35 -17.32 -8.14 6.19
C ALA A 35 -18.33 -9.30 6.01
N GLN A 36 -18.48 -9.82 4.78
CA GLN A 36 -19.51 -10.81 4.45
C GLN A 36 -19.08 -12.27 4.72
N THR A 37 -17.83 -12.56 5.11
CA THR A 37 -17.37 -13.95 5.32
C THR A 37 -17.04 -14.23 6.79
N GLY A 38 -17.92 -14.96 7.47
CA GLY A 38 -17.85 -15.31 8.88
C GLY A 38 -16.88 -16.46 9.23
N THR A 39 -15.65 -16.44 8.69
CA THR A 39 -14.61 -17.42 9.00
C THR A 39 -13.25 -16.75 9.15
N LEU A 40 -12.53 -17.08 10.23
CA LEU A 40 -11.20 -16.51 10.54
C LEU A 40 -10.19 -16.75 9.41
N GLU A 41 -10.33 -17.88 8.71
CA GLU A 41 -9.49 -18.29 7.59
C GLU A 41 -9.67 -17.39 6.36
N THR A 42 -10.90 -17.00 6.01
CA THR A 42 -11.16 -16.07 4.90
C THR A 42 -10.69 -14.65 5.21
N ALA A 43 -10.77 -14.23 6.48
CA ALA A 43 -10.23 -12.95 6.93
C ALA A 43 -8.69 -12.91 6.77
N ILE A 44 -7.98 -13.93 7.24
CA ILE A 44 -6.51 -14.02 7.12
C ILE A 44 -6.08 -14.08 5.65
N GLY A 45 -6.74 -14.89 4.82
CA GLY A 45 -6.43 -15.01 3.40
C GLY A 45 -6.63 -13.69 2.63
N THR A 46 -7.68 -12.93 2.96
CA THR A 46 -7.95 -11.67 2.27
C THR A 46 -7.00 -10.56 2.72
N VAL A 47 -6.65 -10.49 4.01
CA VAL A 47 -5.60 -9.58 4.51
C VAL A 47 -4.26 -9.89 3.82
N GLY A 48 -3.88 -11.16 3.72
CA GLY A 48 -2.66 -11.57 3.00
C GLY A 48 -2.63 -11.12 1.54
N ARG A 49 -3.78 -11.21 0.83
CA ARG A 49 -3.90 -10.74 -0.56
C ARG A 49 -3.74 -9.22 -0.67
N ILE A 50 -4.31 -8.46 0.26
CA ILE A 50 -4.18 -7.00 0.30
C ILE A 50 -2.72 -6.60 0.59
N VAL A 51 -2.09 -7.23 1.57
CA VAL A 51 -0.69 -6.96 1.92
C VAL A 51 0.24 -7.26 0.74
N ASN A 52 0.06 -8.40 0.07
CA ASN A 52 0.84 -8.76 -1.13
C ASN A 52 0.67 -7.77 -2.29
N LEU A 53 -0.48 -7.10 -2.39
CA LEU A 53 -0.70 -6.05 -3.39
C LEU A 53 -0.03 -4.72 -2.99
N ILE A 54 -0.03 -4.38 -1.71
CA ILE A 54 0.50 -3.09 -1.21
C ILE A 54 2.04 -3.07 -1.22
N ILE A 55 2.69 -4.18 -0.88
CA ILE A 55 4.17 -4.26 -0.80
C ILE A 55 4.87 -3.73 -2.08
N PRO A 56 4.55 -4.20 -3.30
CA PRO A 56 5.20 -3.69 -4.51
C PRO A 56 4.89 -2.21 -4.79
N ILE A 57 3.70 -1.74 -4.42
CA ILE A 57 3.31 -0.33 -4.58
C ILE A 57 4.16 0.57 -3.66
N VAL A 58 4.32 0.19 -2.39
CA VAL A 58 5.15 0.92 -1.44
C VAL A 58 6.61 0.93 -1.90
N GLY A 59 7.12 -0.20 -2.38
CA GLY A 59 8.46 -0.28 -2.96
C GLY A 59 8.66 0.67 -4.14
N ALA A 60 7.70 0.73 -5.07
CA ALA A 60 7.75 1.64 -6.21
C ALA A 60 7.73 3.11 -5.80
N ILE A 61 6.87 3.48 -4.84
CA ILE A 61 6.79 4.86 -4.31
C ILE A 61 8.12 5.25 -3.66
N LEU A 62 8.70 4.40 -2.81
CA LEU A 62 9.99 4.67 -2.16
C LEU A 62 11.10 4.91 -3.19
N LEU A 63 11.13 4.13 -4.27
CA LEU A 63 12.09 4.30 -5.37
C LEU A 63 11.93 5.67 -6.06
N ILE A 64 10.69 6.08 -6.34
CA ILE A 64 10.39 7.38 -6.95
C ILE A 64 10.84 8.53 -6.04
N PHE A 65 10.54 8.46 -4.74
CA PHE A 65 10.98 9.47 -3.77
C PHE A 65 12.50 9.56 -3.65
N PHE A 66 13.20 8.43 -3.74
CA PHE A 66 14.66 8.41 -3.78
C PHE A 66 15.21 9.18 -4.99
N PHE A 67 14.73 8.88 -6.20
CA PHE A 67 15.14 9.60 -7.41
C PHE A 67 14.75 11.07 -7.38
N TYR A 68 13.59 11.41 -6.85
CA TYR A 68 13.17 12.80 -6.66
C TYR A 68 14.16 13.58 -5.77
N GLY A 69 14.61 12.98 -4.67
CA GLY A 69 15.65 13.57 -3.81
C GLY A 69 16.99 13.75 -4.53
N VAL A 70 17.42 12.76 -5.31
CA VAL A 70 18.68 12.81 -6.08
C VAL A 70 18.64 13.91 -7.14
N ILE A 71 17.57 13.97 -7.94
CA ILE A 71 17.38 14.99 -8.97
C ILE A 71 17.33 16.38 -8.32
N GLY A 72 16.62 16.53 -7.20
CA GLY A 72 16.57 17.77 -6.43
C GLY A 72 17.94 18.21 -5.93
N TYR A 73 18.78 17.27 -5.49
CA TYR A 73 20.12 17.59 -4.99
C TYR A 73 21.09 18.01 -6.10
N VAL A 74 21.03 17.32 -7.25
CA VAL A 74 21.83 17.68 -8.43
C VAL A 74 21.41 19.04 -8.98
N ASN A 75 20.10 19.31 -9.08
CA ASN A 75 19.57 20.57 -9.60
C ASN A 75 19.78 21.77 -8.66
N ALA A 76 19.97 21.54 -7.35
CA ALA A 76 20.21 22.61 -6.39
C ALA A 76 21.54 23.36 -6.62
N GLY A 77 22.51 22.76 -7.34
CA GLY A 77 23.73 23.44 -7.76
C GLY A 77 24.54 24.00 -6.58
N GLY A 78 24.77 25.32 -6.57
CA GLY A 78 25.49 26.04 -5.50
C GLY A 78 24.62 26.62 -4.39
N ASP A 79 23.29 26.48 -4.47
CA ASP A 79 22.35 27.02 -3.49
C ASP A 79 22.31 26.10 -2.25
N GLU A 80 22.96 26.55 -1.19
CA GLU A 80 23.20 25.75 0.02
C GLU A 80 21.90 25.38 0.76
N GLU A 81 20.89 26.25 0.70
CA GLU A 81 19.57 26.01 1.30
C GLU A 81 18.82 24.91 0.54
N LYS A 82 18.77 25.00 -0.80
CA LYS A 82 18.14 23.96 -1.63
C LYS A 82 18.89 22.63 -1.56
N ARG A 83 20.22 22.67 -1.47
CA ARG A 83 21.03 21.46 -1.27
C ARG A 83 20.73 20.82 0.09
N GLY A 84 20.59 21.61 1.15
CA GLY A 84 20.23 21.13 2.48
C GLY A 84 18.86 20.45 2.48
N ALA A 85 17.85 21.09 1.88
CA ALA A 85 16.52 20.51 1.76
C ALA A 85 16.52 19.20 0.96
N ALA A 86 17.14 19.18 -0.22
CA ALA A 86 17.22 17.98 -1.06
C ALA A 86 18.02 16.85 -0.39
N ARG A 87 19.09 17.18 0.35
CA ARG A 87 19.85 16.21 1.14
C ARG A 87 18.99 15.56 2.21
N ASN A 88 18.19 16.34 2.93
CA ASN A 88 17.26 15.80 3.92
C ASN A 88 16.23 14.89 3.27
N THR A 89 15.68 15.26 2.11
CA THR A 89 14.78 14.39 1.34
C THR A 89 15.43 13.05 0.98
N MET A 90 16.68 13.06 0.52
CA MET A 90 17.41 11.82 0.24
C MET A 90 17.62 10.97 1.49
N ILE A 91 17.99 11.58 2.63
CA ILE A 91 18.18 10.85 3.89
C ILE A 91 16.87 10.19 4.33
N TYR A 92 15.75 10.92 4.29
CA TYR A 92 14.45 10.34 4.63
C TYR A 92 14.03 9.22 3.68
N ALA A 93 14.30 9.35 2.38
CA ALA A 93 14.05 8.29 1.41
C ALA A 93 14.90 7.04 1.70
N VAL A 94 16.19 7.20 2.03
CA VAL A 94 17.09 6.11 2.38
C VAL A 94 16.66 5.41 3.67
N ILE A 95 16.27 6.17 4.70
CA ILE A 95 15.76 5.60 5.96
C ILE A 95 14.48 4.80 5.69
N GLY A 96 13.54 5.35 4.92
CA GLY A 96 12.31 4.66 4.56
C GLY A 96 12.58 3.35 3.80
N MET A 97 13.52 3.39 2.85
CA MET A 97 13.94 2.23 2.08
C MET A 97 14.63 1.17 2.95
N PHE A 98 15.48 1.60 3.88
CA PHE A 98 16.14 0.70 4.84
C PHE A 98 15.12 -0.05 5.70
N VAL A 99 14.12 0.65 6.25
CA VAL A 99 13.06 0.03 7.06
C VAL A 99 12.23 -0.93 6.23
N ALA A 100 11.83 -0.55 5.02
CA ALA A 100 11.05 -1.41 4.13
C ALA A 100 11.80 -2.70 3.77
N PHE A 101 13.07 -2.60 3.39
CA PHE A 101 13.89 -3.78 3.08
C PHE A 101 14.20 -4.63 4.30
N SER A 102 14.40 -4.02 5.47
CA SER A 102 14.61 -4.75 6.73
C SER A 102 13.41 -5.62 7.09
N ILE A 103 12.19 -5.04 7.02
CA ILE A 103 10.95 -5.79 7.26
C ILE A 103 10.78 -6.91 6.24
N PHE A 104 10.97 -6.62 4.95
CA PHE A 104 10.86 -7.64 3.90
C PHE A 104 11.87 -8.78 4.09
N GLY A 105 13.12 -8.46 4.40
CA GLY A 105 14.17 -9.43 4.67
C GLY A 105 13.86 -10.29 5.90
N LEU A 106 13.35 -9.68 6.97
CA LEU A 106 12.95 -10.39 8.18
C LEU A 106 11.75 -11.31 7.93
N VAL A 107 10.72 -10.85 7.21
CA VAL A 107 9.59 -11.70 6.80
C VAL A 107 10.08 -12.89 5.98
N GLN A 108 10.98 -12.68 5.02
CA GLN A 108 11.53 -13.76 4.19
C GLN A 108 12.36 -14.74 5.03
N LEU A 109 13.12 -14.25 6.02
CA LEU A 109 13.87 -15.07 6.94
C LEU A 109 12.93 -15.94 7.80
N LEU A 110 11.88 -15.35 8.38
CA LEU A 110 10.88 -16.09 9.15
C LEU A 110 10.18 -17.15 8.30
N ARG A 111 9.82 -16.83 7.06
CA ARG A 111 9.22 -17.80 6.13
C ARG A 111 10.12 -19.01 5.89
N ARG A 112 11.42 -18.78 5.67
CA ARG A 112 12.42 -19.85 5.50
C ARG A 112 12.63 -20.64 6.78
N SER A 113 12.74 -19.98 7.93
CA SER A 113 12.99 -20.62 9.22
C SER A 113 11.82 -21.50 9.68
N PHE A 114 10.58 -21.11 9.37
CA PHE A 114 9.37 -21.86 9.73
C PHE A 114 8.82 -22.73 8.58
N GLY A 115 9.50 -22.78 7.43
CA GLY A 115 9.06 -23.58 6.26
C GLY A 115 7.76 -23.10 5.61
N VAL A 116 7.33 -21.87 5.87
CA VAL A 116 6.07 -21.30 5.36
C VAL A 116 6.36 -20.50 4.09
N GLY A 117 6.36 -21.17 2.93
CA GLY A 117 6.46 -20.49 1.63
C GLY A 117 7.15 -21.25 0.50
N ASP A 118 7.77 -22.40 0.75
CA ASP A 118 8.41 -23.22 -0.27
C ASP A 118 7.40 -24.18 -0.94
N THR A 119 6.34 -23.64 -1.55
CA THR A 119 5.52 -24.42 -2.50
C THR A 119 6.12 -24.44 -3.91
N ALA A 120 7.19 -23.70 -4.15
CA ALA A 120 8.02 -23.84 -5.35
C ALA A 120 9.05 -24.98 -5.14
N GLY A 121 8.59 -26.23 -5.04
CA GLY A 121 9.52 -27.37 -5.08
C GLY A 121 9.22 -28.59 -4.22
N LEU A 122 8.08 -28.72 -3.55
CA LEU A 122 7.68 -30.01 -2.97
C LEU A 122 7.00 -30.88 -4.03
N THR A 123 7.74 -31.25 -5.08
CA THR A 123 7.49 -32.54 -5.72
C THR A 123 7.93 -33.58 -4.71
N LEU A 124 6.96 -34.21 -4.04
CA LEU A 124 7.22 -35.41 -3.26
C LEU A 124 7.97 -36.39 -4.16
N PRO A 125 9.11 -36.99 -3.73
CA PRO A 125 9.74 -38.07 -4.48
C PRO A 125 8.70 -39.18 -4.68
N GLY A 126 8.20 -39.33 -5.92
CA GLY A 126 7.16 -40.29 -6.27
C GLY A 126 5.88 -39.72 -6.89
N GLN A 127 5.67 -38.40 -6.95
CA GLN A 127 4.64 -37.81 -7.81
C GLN A 127 5.27 -37.06 -8.98
N SER A 128 5.44 -37.79 -10.09
CA SER A 128 5.57 -37.20 -11.43
C SER A 128 4.29 -36.43 -11.74
N GLY A 129 4.46 -35.17 -12.14
CA GLY A 129 3.42 -34.15 -12.08
C GLY A 129 2.18 -34.39 -12.92
N PHE A 130 1.11 -33.72 -12.49
CA PHE A 130 0.04 -33.30 -13.37
C PHE A 130 -0.64 -32.05 -12.80
N TYR A 131 -0.25 -30.87 -13.31
CA TYR A 131 -1.06 -29.65 -13.22
C TYR A 131 -1.43 -29.25 -14.66
N PRO A 132 -2.63 -29.59 -15.14
CA PRO A 132 -3.22 -28.92 -16.29
C PRO A 132 -3.87 -27.63 -15.79
N PHE A 133 -3.48 -26.52 -16.42
CA PHE A 133 -4.16 -25.21 -16.54
C PHE A 133 -5.33 -24.92 -15.59
#